data_AF-A0A8C5GEM2-F1
#
_entry.id   AF-A0A8C5GEM2-F1
#
_cell.length_a   1.000
_cell.length_b   1.000
_cell.length_c   1.000
_cell.angle_alpha   90.00
_cell.angle_beta   90.00
_cell.angle_gamma   90.00
#
_symmetry.space_group_name_H-M   'P 1'
#
loop_
_entity.id
_entity.type
_entity.pdbx_description
1 polymer ?
#
loop_
_entity_poly.entity_id
_entity_poly.type
_entity_poly.pdbx_seq_one_letter_code
_entity_poly.pdbx_strand_id
1 'polypeptide(L)'
;MGFLPRKRSKKHRGKVRTWPKDDPSLPVHLTGFLGYKAGMTHILREMHRTGLKQSKREEVEPVTVIETPPVIVVGIVGYIKTSRGLRSLKTIFAEHLSDECKRRFYKNWYKSKKKAFTKYSKRWQNETGKKQLDKDFQIMKKYCSAIRVIVHSQMCLLPIKQKKAHVVEVQLNGGSISDKVDWAKEHLEQAVPVSAVFFQDEMVDVIGVTKGHGFKGVTSRWHTKKLPRKTHKGLRKVACIGAWHPSRVSYTIARAGQKGYCHRTEINKKIYRIGKGIHIQDGKVIRNNASTNYDTTQKSITPLGGFPHYGEVNNDFVMLKGCVVGAKKRVLTLRKSLITHTSRKSKETIELKFIDTTSKFGHGHFQTAQEKKAFMVRERERENHWTKLKKFCFLSPLLFHIL
;
A
#
# COMPACT_ATOMS: atom_id res chain seq x y z
N MET A 1 8.98 -2.37 -26.00
CA MET A 1 8.83 -0.89 -26.07
C MET A 1 7.65 -0.29 -25.27
N GLY A 2 6.65 -1.06 -24.83
CA GLY A 2 5.41 -0.53 -24.20
C GLY A 2 5.51 0.31 -22.91
N PHE A 3 6.71 0.45 -22.34
CA PHE A 3 6.97 1.33 -21.19
C PHE A 3 7.75 2.61 -21.54
N LEU A 4 7.93 2.91 -22.82
CA LEU A 4 8.30 4.26 -23.24
C LEU A 4 7.12 5.21 -23.04
N PRO A 5 7.35 6.48 -22.65
CA PRO A 5 8.64 7.09 -22.31
C PRO A 5 9.12 6.71 -20.89
N ARG A 6 10.40 6.34 -20.75
CA ARG A 6 11.05 6.07 -19.44
C ARG A 6 11.54 7.35 -18.76
N LYS A 7 10.60 8.15 -18.27
CA LYS A 7 10.84 9.43 -17.56
C LYS A 7 10.30 9.43 -16.13
N ARG A 8 10.67 10.44 -15.34
CA ARG A 8 10.10 10.66 -14.00
C ARG A 8 8.59 10.88 -14.10
N SER A 9 7.83 10.20 -13.25
CA SER A 9 6.39 10.39 -13.13
C SER A 9 6.08 11.83 -12.69
N LYS A 10 5.13 12.48 -13.36
CA LYS A 10 4.65 13.81 -12.97
C LYS A 10 3.90 13.80 -11.64
N LYS A 11 3.20 12.69 -11.34
CA LYS A 11 2.45 12.51 -10.09
C LYS A 11 3.23 11.58 -9.16
N HIS A 12 3.27 11.94 -7.87
CA HIS A 12 3.91 11.11 -6.85
C HIS A 12 3.09 9.85 -6.51
N ARG A 13 1.76 9.98 -6.52
CA ARG A 13 0.81 8.87 -6.36
C ARG A 13 0.55 8.18 -7.70
N GLY A 14 0.28 6.87 -7.65
CA GLY A 14 -0.32 6.12 -8.75
C GLY A 14 -1.67 6.70 -9.19
N LYS A 15 -1.77 7.20 -10.43
CA LYS A 15 -3.06 7.55 -11.03
C LYS A 15 -3.71 6.28 -11.57
N VAL A 16 -4.96 6.02 -11.21
CA VAL A 16 -5.79 5.02 -11.87
C VAL A 16 -6.18 5.56 -13.25
N ARG A 17 -5.78 4.84 -14.30
CA ARG A 17 -6.08 5.22 -15.70
C ARG A 17 -7.41 4.64 -16.17
N THR A 18 -7.73 3.45 -15.69
CA THR A 18 -8.90 2.66 -16.06
C THR A 18 -9.49 2.09 -14.78
N TRP A 19 -10.79 2.19 -14.60
CA TRP A 19 -11.50 1.54 -13.50
C TRP A 19 -12.11 0.22 -13.99
N PRO A 20 -12.45 -0.72 -13.08
CA PRO A 20 -13.21 -1.90 -13.45
C PRO A 20 -14.48 -1.50 -14.20
N LYS A 21 -14.88 -2.33 -15.17
CA LYS A 21 -16.14 -2.11 -15.89
C LYS A 21 -17.29 -2.18 -14.88
N ASP A 22 -18.23 -1.27 -15.05
CA ASP A 22 -19.39 -1.17 -14.19
C ASP A 22 -20.42 -2.24 -14.53
N ASP A 23 -21.08 -2.77 -13.50
CA ASP A 23 -22.13 -3.77 -13.58
C ASP A 23 -23.28 -3.34 -12.66
N PRO A 24 -24.40 -2.82 -13.21
CA PRO A 24 -25.52 -2.32 -12.43
C PRO A 24 -26.22 -3.37 -11.55
N SER A 25 -26.02 -4.67 -11.81
CA SER A 25 -26.66 -5.74 -11.03
C SER A 25 -26.08 -5.91 -9.63
N LEU A 26 -24.84 -5.46 -9.42
CA LEU A 26 -24.16 -5.53 -8.13
C LEU A 26 -24.56 -4.37 -7.23
N PRO A 27 -24.47 -4.51 -5.89
CA PRO A 27 -24.65 -3.38 -4.98
C PRO A 27 -23.58 -2.31 -5.21
N VAL A 28 -23.91 -1.06 -4.90
CA VAL A 28 -22.98 0.08 -5.02
C VAL A 28 -21.77 -0.15 -4.13
N HIS A 29 -20.57 -0.08 -4.73
CA HIS A 29 -19.31 -0.26 -4.01
C HIS A 29 -18.16 0.57 -4.59
N LEU A 30 -17.14 0.81 -3.77
CA LEU A 30 -15.90 1.45 -4.18
C LEU A 30 -14.99 0.48 -4.94
N THR A 31 -14.27 0.99 -5.93
CA THR A 31 -13.38 0.19 -6.79
C THR A 31 -11.89 0.39 -6.53
N GLY A 32 -11.53 1.22 -5.55
CA GLY A 32 -10.14 1.45 -5.19
C GLY A 32 -9.96 2.14 -3.85
N PHE A 33 -8.74 2.11 -3.35
CA PHE A 33 -8.37 2.58 -2.02
C PHE A 33 -6.94 3.14 -2.02
N LEU A 34 -6.58 3.87 -0.96
CA LEU A 34 -5.22 4.38 -0.77
C LEU A 34 -4.54 3.69 0.42
N GLY A 35 -3.34 3.19 0.20
CA GLY A 35 -2.51 2.60 1.25
C GLY A 35 -1.08 3.12 1.21
N TYR A 36 -0.31 2.81 2.25
CA TYR A 36 1.07 3.23 2.44
C TYR A 36 1.94 2.02 2.66
N LYS A 37 2.96 1.86 1.82
CA LYS A 37 3.87 0.72 1.92
C LYS A 37 4.69 0.81 3.22
N ALA A 38 4.39 -0.06 4.18
CA ALA A 38 5.09 -0.11 5.46
C ALA A 38 6.42 -0.86 5.32
N GLY A 39 6.34 -2.11 4.88
CA GLY A 39 7.50 -2.98 4.73
C GLY A 39 7.14 -4.33 4.12
N MET A 40 8.02 -5.29 4.30
CA MET A 40 7.82 -6.67 3.88
C MET A 40 8.14 -7.61 5.04
N THR A 41 7.43 -8.73 5.07
CA THR A 41 7.75 -9.86 5.93
C THR A 41 7.55 -11.15 5.13
N HIS A 42 7.68 -12.31 5.77
CA HIS A 42 7.30 -13.59 5.18
C HIS A 42 6.24 -14.27 6.04
N ILE A 43 5.47 -15.13 5.40
CA ILE A 43 4.44 -15.93 6.05
C ILE A 43 4.66 -17.40 5.72
N LEU A 44 4.18 -18.26 6.60
CA LEU A 44 4.06 -19.70 6.36
C LEU A 44 2.58 -19.99 6.13
N ARG A 45 2.30 -20.78 5.09
CA ARG A 45 0.96 -21.27 4.81
C ARG A 45 1.05 -22.64 4.18
N GLU A 46 -0.04 -23.39 4.27
CA GLU A 46 -0.17 -24.61 3.49
C GLU A 46 -0.66 -24.31 2.07
N MET A 47 -0.12 -25.04 1.10
CA MET A 47 -0.52 -24.94 -0.29
C MET A 47 -1.61 -25.97 -0.64
N HIS A 48 -2.81 -25.49 -0.93
CA HIS A 48 -3.91 -26.36 -1.38
C HIS A 48 -4.08 -26.26 -2.91
N ARG A 49 -3.16 -26.89 -3.65
CA ARG A 49 -3.23 -26.99 -5.11
C ARG A 49 -3.06 -28.43 -5.57
N THR A 50 -4.16 -29.07 -5.95
CA THR A 50 -4.17 -30.45 -6.46
C THR A 50 -3.25 -30.59 -7.68
N GLY A 51 -2.43 -31.63 -7.73
CA GLY A 51 -1.55 -31.95 -8.87
C GLY A 51 -0.15 -31.31 -8.84
N LEU A 52 0.19 -30.51 -7.82
CA LEU A 52 1.55 -30.02 -7.62
C LEU A 52 2.31 -30.85 -6.59
N LYS A 53 3.63 -31.00 -6.76
CA LYS A 53 4.50 -31.66 -5.76
C LYS A 53 4.47 -30.96 -4.40
N GLN A 54 4.24 -29.64 -4.41
CA GLN A 54 4.13 -28.80 -3.20
C GLN A 54 2.73 -28.81 -2.58
N SER A 55 1.77 -29.58 -3.12
CA SER A 55 0.43 -29.68 -2.52
C SER A 55 0.51 -30.24 -1.10
N LYS A 56 -0.27 -29.69 -0.17
CA LYS A 56 -0.29 -30.04 1.25
C LYS A 56 1.05 -29.89 1.96
N ARG A 57 1.98 -29.13 1.38
CA ARG A 57 3.24 -28.74 2.02
C ARG A 57 3.18 -27.29 2.44
N GLU A 58 3.99 -26.96 3.42
CA GLU A 58 4.13 -25.60 3.90
C GLU A 58 5.09 -24.83 3.00
N GLU A 59 4.66 -23.65 2.55
CA GLU A 59 5.46 -22.75 1.73
C GLU A 59 5.67 -21.44 2.48
N VAL A 60 6.92 -20.96 2.47
CA VAL A 60 7.26 -19.62 2.95
C VAL A 60 7.14 -18.64 1.80
N GLU A 61 6.23 -17.68 1.93
CA GLU A 61 6.01 -16.68 0.89
C GLU A 61 6.31 -15.27 1.39
N PRO A 62 7.03 -14.45 0.62
CA PRO A 62 7.23 -13.05 0.95
C PRO A 62 5.92 -12.29 0.77
N VAL A 63 5.63 -11.38 1.69
CA VAL A 63 4.46 -10.50 1.66
C VAL A 63 4.86 -9.05 1.87
N THR A 64 4.11 -8.13 1.26
CA THR A 64 4.21 -6.71 1.55
C THR A 64 3.07 -6.29 2.46
N VAL A 65 3.39 -5.58 3.55
CA VAL A 65 2.41 -4.94 4.42
C VAL A 65 2.17 -3.51 3.93
N ILE A 66 0.91 -3.20 3.64
CA ILE A 66 0.45 -1.88 3.25
C ILE A 66 -0.51 -1.38 4.32
N GLU A 67 -0.12 -0.36 5.07
CA GLU A 67 -0.99 0.28 6.06
C GLU A 67 -2.04 1.13 5.33
N THR A 68 -3.30 0.95 5.70
CA THR A 68 -4.48 1.48 5.04
C THR A 68 -5.36 2.17 6.07
N PRO A 69 -5.00 3.38 6.54
CA PRO A 69 -5.89 4.15 7.39
C PRO A 69 -7.20 4.41 6.65
N PRO A 70 -8.34 4.53 7.35
CA PRO A 70 -9.61 4.76 6.70
C PRO A 70 -9.56 6.04 5.85
N VAL A 71 -10.24 6.00 4.70
CA VAL A 71 -10.31 7.14 3.79
C VAL A 71 -11.59 7.93 4.06
N ILE A 72 -11.49 9.25 4.12
CA ILE A 72 -12.67 10.10 4.29
C ILE A 72 -13.17 10.52 2.91
N VAL A 73 -14.46 10.33 2.69
CA VAL A 73 -15.17 10.81 1.50
C VAL A 73 -15.48 12.31 1.68
N VAL A 74 -15.02 13.15 0.75
CA VAL A 74 -15.14 14.62 0.87
C VAL A 74 -15.81 15.29 -0.32
N GLY A 75 -16.21 14.53 -1.32
CA GLY A 75 -16.89 15.08 -2.48
C GLY A 75 -17.20 14.04 -3.54
N ILE A 76 -17.87 14.48 -4.58
CA ILE A 76 -18.43 13.65 -5.65
C ILE A 76 -18.21 14.38 -6.97
N VAL A 77 -17.82 13.66 -8.00
CA VAL A 77 -17.64 14.15 -9.37
C VAL A 77 -18.50 13.32 -10.29
N GLY A 78 -19.43 13.99 -10.97
CA GLY A 78 -20.23 13.39 -12.03
C GLY A 78 -19.52 13.50 -13.38
N TYR A 79 -19.46 12.41 -14.13
CA TYR A 79 -18.92 12.36 -15.49
C TYR A 79 -20.00 12.07 -16.51
N ILE A 80 -20.06 12.89 -17.56
CA ILE A 80 -20.91 12.69 -18.72
C ILE A 80 -20.11 12.09 -19.87
N LYS A 81 -20.69 11.10 -20.56
CA LYS A 81 -20.12 10.53 -21.79
C LYS A 81 -20.40 11.48 -22.95
N THR A 82 -19.35 11.97 -23.58
CA THR A 82 -19.41 12.76 -24.81
C THR A 82 -18.72 12.01 -25.95
N SER A 83 -18.88 12.44 -27.19
CA SER A 83 -18.19 11.86 -28.36
C SER A 83 -16.66 11.85 -28.22
N ARG A 84 -16.09 12.79 -27.44
CA ARG A 84 -14.65 12.90 -27.16
C ARG A 84 -14.21 12.15 -25.90
N GLY A 85 -15.12 11.41 -25.25
CA GLY A 85 -14.87 10.66 -24.01
C GLY A 85 -15.58 11.24 -22.79
N LEU A 86 -15.15 10.83 -21.60
CA LEU A 86 -15.76 11.26 -20.33
C LEU A 86 -15.29 12.68 -19.96
N ARG A 87 -16.26 13.58 -19.75
CA ARG A 87 -16.03 14.95 -19.27
C ARG A 87 -16.62 15.10 -17.87
N SER A 88 -15.93 15.81 -16.98
CA SER A 88 -16.50 16.17 -15.68
C SER A 88 -17.64 17.17 -15.87
N LEU A 89 -18.84 16.83 -15.40
CA LEU A 89 -20.03 17.68 -15.49
C LEU A 89 -20.12 18.62 -14.29
N LYS A 90 -20.15 18.05 -13.08
CA LYS A 90 -20.23 18.79 -11.83
C LYS A 90 -19.36 18.11 -10.77
N THR A 91 -18.93 18.93 -9.81
CA THR A 91 -18.23 18.47 -8.61
C THR A 91 -18.90 19.08 -7.39
N ILE A 92 -19.33 18.24 -6.47
CA ILE A 92 -19.91 18.64 -5.18
C ILE A 92 -18.91 18.24 -4.10
N PHE A 93 -18.66 19.12 -3.14
CA PHE A 93 -17.84 18.82 -1.96
C PHE A 93 -18.72 18.78 -0.72
N ALA A 94 -18.24 18.10 0.31
CA ALA A 94 -18.78 18.11 1.66
C ALA A 94 -18.77 19.52 2.29
N GLU A 95 -19.49 19.70 3.39
CA GLU A 95 -19.49 20.93 4.18
C GLU A 95 -18.18 21.06 4.96
N HIS A 96 -17.84 20.02 5.71
CA HIS A 96 -16.70 19.96 6.61
C HIS A 96 -15.54 19.22 5.97
N LEU A 97 -14.59 19.98 5.41
CA LEU A 97 -13.31 19.43 4.95
C LEU A 97 -12.25 19.54 6.04
N SER A 98 -11.64 18.40 6.36
CA SER A 98 -10.48 18.32 7.26
C SER A 98 -9.31 19.19 6.77
N ASP A 99 -8.53 19.72 7.71
CA ASP A 99 -7.35 20.52 7.40
C ASP A 99 -6.29 19.73 6.63
N GLU A 100 -6.19 18.42 6.85
CA GLU A 100 -5.31 17.55 6.08
C GLU A 100 -5.64 17.55 4.59
N CYS A 101 -6.94 17.52 4.26
CA CYS A 101 -7.46 17.62 2.90
C CYS A 101 -7.25 19.03 2.34
N LYS A 102 -7.58 20.08 3.11
CA LYS A 102 -7.38 21.48 2.71
C LYS A 102 -5.92 21.79 2.38
N ARG A 103 -4.95 21.18 3.08
CA ARG A 103 -3.52 21.27 2.74
C ARG A 103 -3.21 20.84 1.32
N ARG A 104 -4.04 19.98 0.68
CA ARG A 104 -3.88 19.58 -0.73
C ARG A 104 -3.88 20.77 -1.68
N PHE A 105 -4.71 21.78 -1.39
CA PHE A 105 -4.95 22.96 -2.21
C PHE A 105 -3.89 24.06 -2.03
N TYR A 106 -3.03 23.94 -1.02
CA TYR A 106 -1.93 24.88 -0.79
C TYR A 106 -0.58 24.24 -1.07
N LYS A 107 0.31 24.96 -1.77
CA LYS A 107 1.73 24.60 -1.82
C LYS A 107 2.42 24.95 -0.50
N ASN A 108 2.16 26.16 0.01
CA ASN A 108 2.65 26.62 1.31
C ASN A 108 1.47 26.86 2.24
N TRP A 109 1.27 25.99 3.22
CA TRP A 109 0.16 26.06 4.18
C TRP A 109 0.38 27.10 5.27
N TYR A 110 1.62 27.27 5.74
CA TYR A 110 1.91 28.14 6.88
C TYR A 110 1.84 29.62 6.51
N LYS A 111 2.25 29.97 5.29
CA LYS A 111 2.15 31.35 4.78
C LYS A 111 0.77 31.70 4.22
N SER A 112 -0.14 30.74 4.09
CA SER A 112 -1.46 31.02 3.50
C SER A 112 -2.47 31.44 4.58
N LYS A 113 -3.47 32.22 4.16
CA LYS A 113 -4.63 32.59 5.01
C LYS A 113 -5.63 31.43 5.19
N LYS A 114 -5.35 30.22 4.67
CA LYS A 114 -6.15 28.99 4.80
C LYS A 114 -7.65 29.11 4.42
N LYS A 115 -8.00 30.01 3.49
CA LYS A 115 -9.39 30.29 3.03
C LYS A 115 -10.00 29.27 2.05
N ALA A 116 -9.46 28.06 1.92
CA ALA A 116 -9.99 27.07 0.99
C ALA A 116 -11.34 26.56 1.51
N PHE A 117 -12.34 26.50 0.62
CA PHE A 117 -13.71 26.04 0.90
C PHE A 117 -14.52 26.87 1.89
N THR A 118 -14.01 27.97 2.46
CA THR A 118 -14.75 28.77 3.46
C THR A 118 -16.01 29.44 2.91
N LYS A 119 -16.01 29.84 1.62
CA LYS A 119 -17.23 30.34 0.94
C LYS A 119 -18.15 29.21 0.49
N TYR A 120 -17.57 28.03 0.22
CA TYR A 120 -18.31 26.89 -0.28
C TYR A 120 -19.11 26.20 0.83
N SER A 121 -18.52 26.02 2.01
CA SER A 121 -19.20 25.42 3.18
C SER A 121 -20.48 26.17 3.55
N LYS A 122 -20.50 27.51 3.41
CA LYS A 122 -21.70 28.33 3.64
C LYS A 122 -22.90 27.95 2.76
N ARG A 123 -22.68 27.29 1.61
CA ARG A 123 -23.76 26.81 0.74
C ARG A 123 -24.56 25.68 1.37
N TRP A 124 -23.94 24.88 2.24
CA TRP A 124 -24.63 23.82 2.98
C TRP A 124 -25.47 24.38 4.13
N GLN A 125 -25.16 25.60 4.60
CA GLN A 125 -25.88 26.25 5.70
C GLN A 125 -27.08 27.06 5.19
N ASN A 126 -26.91 27.78 4.08
CA ASN A 126 -27.96 28.62 3.50
C ASN A 126 -29.02 27.81 2.72
N GLU A 127 -30.30 28.13 2.87
CA GLU A 127 -31.39 27.43 2.15
C GLU A 127 -31.26 27.52 0.63
N THR A 128 -30.89 28.69 0.11
CA THR A 128 -30.66 28.89 -1.33
C THR A 128 -29.50 28.03 -1.85
N GLY A 129 -28.47 27.84 -1.03
CA GLY A 129 -27.33 26.98 -1.33
C GLY A 129 -27.70 25.49 -1.31
N LYS A 130 -28.50 25.05 -0.34
CA LYS A 130 -29.06 23.68 -0.29
C LYS A 130 -29.90 23.38 -1.53
N LYS A 131 -30.81 24.29 -1.91
CA LYS A 131 -31.60 24.17 -3.15
C LYS A 131 -30.71 24.07 -4.40
N GLN A 132 -29.60 24.81 -4.44
CA GLN A 132 -28.63 24.69 -5.55
C GLN A 132 -27.90 23.35 -5.55
N LEU A 133 -27.50 22.84 -4.38
CA LEU A 133 -26.84 21.54 -4.24
C LEU A 133 -27.77 20.40 -4.66
N ASP A 134 -29.04 20.43 -4.22
CA ASP A 134 -30.03 19.44 -4.62
C ASP A 134 -30.27 19.47 -6.14
N LYS A 135 -30.33 20.66 -6.76
CA LYS A 135 -30.35 20.78 -8.22
C LYS A 135 -29.11 20.15 -8.87
N ASP A 136 -27.92 20.39 -8.34
CA ASP A 136 -26.68 19.79 -8.84
C ASP A 136 -26.67 18.26 -8.69
N PHE A 137 -27.22 17.72 -7.59
CA PHE A 137 -27.41 16.27 -7.40
C PHE A 137 -28.38 15.69 -8.44
N GLN A 138 -29.51 16.35 -8.70
CA GLN A 138 -30.47 15.92 -9.71
C GLN A 138 -29.87 15.96 -11.13
N ILE A 139 -29.07 16.98 -11.44
CA ILE A 139 -28.30 17.05 -12.70
C ILE A 139 -27.33 15.87 -12.81
N MET A 140 -26.66 15.48 -11.70
CA MET A 140 -25.79 14.31 -11.71
C MET A 140 -26.56 13.04 -12.02
N LYS A 141 -27.70 12.80 -11.35
CA LYS A 141 -28.55 11.63 -11.57
C LYS A 141 -29.03 11.52 -13.02
N LYS A 142 -29.45 12.63 -13.62
CA LYS A 142 -30.05 12.66 -14.96
C LYS A 142 -29.03 12.51 -16.09
N TYR A 143 -27.88 13.18 -16.00
CA TYR A 143 -26.98 13.34 -17.16
C TYR A 143 -25.65 12.58 -17.03
N CYS A 144 -25.23 12.17 -15.83
CA CYS A 144 -23.94 11.51 -15.68
C CYS A 144 -24.02 10.03 -16.05
N SER A 145 -22.97 9.53 -16.71
CA SER A 145 -22.82 8.10 -17.01
C SER A 145 -21.91 7.39 -16.00
N ALA A 146 -21.08 8.13 -15.27
CA ALA A 146 -20.23 7.59 -14.22
C ALA A 146 -20.10 8.56 -13.06
N ILE A 147 -20.14 8.04 -11.85
CA ILE A 147 -19.96 8.80 -10.60
C ILE A 147 -18.64 8.39 -9.97
N ARG A 148 -17.86 9.38 -9.54
CA ARG A 148 -16.64 9.16 -8.77
C ARG A 148 -16.68 9.95 -7.48
N VAL A 149 -16.29 9.31 -6.40
CA VAL A 149 -16.18 9.94 -5.09
C VAL A 149 -14.76 10.43 -4.88
N ILE A 150 -14.60 11.66 -4.41
CA ILE A 150 -13.33 12.23 -3.99
C ILE A 150 -13.08 11.76 -2.56
N VAL A 151 -12.06 10.94 -2.38
CA VAL A 151 -11.61 10.47 -1.07
C VAL A 151 -10.23 11.01 -0.75
N HIS A 152 -9.95 11.20 0.53
CA HIS A 152 -8.59 11.46 0.99
C HIS A 152 -8.18 10.52 2.11
N SER A 153 -6.88 10.21 2.16
CA SER A 153 -6.30 9.46 3.28
C SER A 153 -6.13 10.34 4.51
N GLN A 154 -6.10 9.73 5.71
CA GLN A 154 -5.82 10.40 6.98
C GLN A 154 -4.34 10.28 7.35
N MET A 155 -3.59 11.38 7.31
CA MET A 155 -2.13 11.37 7.50
C MET A 155 -1.69 11.48 8.95
N CYS A 156 -2.47 12.09 9.83
CA CYS A 156 -2.12 12.15 11.25
C CYS A 156 -2.12 10.76 11.91
N LEU A 157 -2.84 9.79 11.35
CA LEU A 157 -2.85 8.40 11.84
C LEU A 157 -1.58 7.62 11.47
N LEU A 158 -0.78 8.10 10.51
CA LEU A 158 0.41 7.40 10.04
C LEU A 158 1.69 7.91 10.72
N PRO A 159 2.72 7.06 10.92
CA PRO A 159 4.02 7.46 11.45
C PRO A 159 4.89 8.18 10.40
N ILE A 160 4.31 9.10 9.63
CA ILE A 160 4.96 9.82 8.54
C ILE A 160 4.89 11.32 8.82
N LYS A 161 6.01 12.04 8.65
CA LYS A 161 6.11 13.50 8.88
C LYS A 161 5.14 14.34 8.02
N GLN A 162 4.59 13.78 6.94
CA GLN A 162 3.75 14.50 6.00
C GLN A 162 2.33 14.67 6.55
N LYS A 163 1.88 15.91 6.77
CA LYS A 163 0.49 16.23 7.19
C LYS A 163 -0.50 16.43 6.03
N LYS A 164 -0.02 16.43 4.78
CA LYS A 164 -0.81 16.76 3.58
C LYS A 164 -1.49 15.50 3.03
N ALA A 165 -2.81 15.38 3.19
CA ALA A 165 -3.58 14.21 2.75
C ALA A 165 -3.51 13.98 1.24
N HIS A 166 -3.52 12.72 0.81
CA HIS A 166 -3.57 12.36 -0.60
C HIS A 166 -5.02 12.23 -1.06
N VAL A 167 -5.43 13.09 -2.01
CA VAL A 167 -6.83 13.16 -2.50
C VAL A 167 -6.97 12.46 -3.84
N VAL A 168 -7.81 11.43 -3.96
CA VAL A 168 -8.04 10.65 -5.19
C VAL A 168 -9.53 10.58 -5.49
N GLU A 169 -9.89 10.54 -6.77
CA GLU A 169 -11.21 10.10 -7.17
C GLU A 169 -11.24 8.57 -7.22
N VAL A 170 -12.26 7.95 -6.66
CA VAL A 170 -12.55 6.51 -6.77
C VAL A 170 -13.88 6.35 -7.47
N GLN A 171 -13.95 5.48 -8.47
CA GLN A 171 -15.21 5.24 -9.18
C GLN A 171 -16.14 4.34 -8.36
N LEU A 172 -17.43 4.71 -8.32
CA LEU A 172 -18.48 3.84 -7.81
C LEU A 172 -19.02 2.96 -8.93
N ASN A 173 -19.07 1.66 -8.66
CA ASN A 173 -19.68 0.67 -9.55
C ASN A 173 -20.84 -0.01 -8.80
N GLY A 174 -21.77 -0.61 -9.55
CA GLY A 174 -22.98 -1.24 -8.99
C GLY A 174 -24.19 -0.32 -8.96
N GLY A 175 -25.40 -0.87 -9.05
CA GLY A 175 -26.66 -0.13 -9.01
C GLY A 175 -26.87 0.86 -10.16
N SER A 176 -27.97 1.59 -10.08
CA SER A 176 -28.27 2.69 -11.01
C SER A 176 -27.40 3.92 -10.70
N ILE A 177 -27.37 4.90 -11.62
CA ILE A 177 -26.67 6.17 -11.38
C ILE A 177 -27.29 6.93 -10.21
N SER A 178 -28.62 6.82 -9.99
CA SER A 178 -29.27 7.43 -8.83
C SER A 178 -28.73 6.85 -7.54
N ASP A 179 -28.71 5.51 -7.44
CA ASP A 179 -28.25 4.80 -6.25
C ASP A 179 -26.80 5.16 -5.93
N LYS A 180 -25.95 5.33 -6.95
CA LYS A 180 -24.56 5.78 -6.78
C LYS A 180 -24.46 7.19 -6.23
N VAL A 181 -25.32 8.11 -6.68
CA VAL A 181 -25.35 9.49 -6.17
C VAL A 181 -25.87 9.51 -4.74
N ASP A 182 -26.89 8.73 -4.43
CA ASP A 182 -27.49 8.64 -3.10
C ASP A 182 -26.51 8.03 -2.09
N TRP A 183 -25.90 6.89 -2.44
CA TRP A 183 -24.82 6.29 -1.68
C TRP A 183 -23.69 7.30 -1.42
N ALA A 184 -23.29 8.04 -2.45
CA ALA A 184 -22.21 9.01 -2.33
C ALA A 184 -22.59 10.20 -1.43
N LYS A 185 -23.85 10.64 -1.45
CA LYS A 185 -24.38 11.71 -0.59
C LYS A 185 -24.41 11.28 0.87
N GLU A 186 -24.87 10.07 1.15
CA GLU A 186 -24.92 9.49 2.50
C GLU A 186 -23.52 9.33 3.11
N HIS A 187 -22.55 8.92 2.29
CA HIS A 187 -21.18 8.69 2.75
C HIS A 187 -20.32 9.96 2.77
N LEU A 188 -20.86 11.15 2.47
CA LEU A 188 -20.12 12.42 2.62
C LEU A 188 -19.65 12.60 4.07
N GLU A 189 -18.39 13.00 4.24
CA GLU A 189 -17.73 13.23 5.55
C GLU A 189 -17.48 11.97 6.39
N GLN A 190 -17.99 10.82 5.94
CA GLN A 190 -17.80 9.55 6.62
C GLN A 190 -16.46 8.89 6.25
N ALA A 191 -15.96 8.10 7.19
CA ALA A 191 -14.75 7.32 7.04
C ALA A 191 -15.09 5.93 6.48
N VAL A 192 -14.43 5.53 5.39
CA VAL A 192 -14.59 4.21 4.79
C VAL A 192 -13.34 3.36 5.08
N PRO A 193 -13.48 2.24 5.80
CA PRO A 193 -12.37 1.32 6.06
C PRO A 193 -12.05 0.47 4.82
N VAL A 194 -10.86 -0.13 4.80
CA VAL A 194 -10.41 -0.95 3.66
C VAL A 194 -11.23 -2.23 3.51
N SER A 195 -11.74 -2.78 4.61
CA SER A 195 -12.59 -3.99 4.65
C SER A 195 -13.94 -3.81 3.96
N ALA A 196 -14.43 -2.57 3.83
CA ALA A 196 -15.65 -2.28 3.08
C ALA A 196 -15.42 -2.26 1.55
N VAL A 197 -14.15 -2.19 1.10
CA VAL A 197 -13.79 -2.05 -0.32
C VAL A 197 -13.24 -3.36 -0.89
N PHE A 198 -12.37 -4.02 -0.17
CA PHE A 198 -11.72 -5.26 -0.59
C PHE A 198 -12.06 -6.40 0.35
N PHE A 199 -12.08 -7.60 -0.20
CA PHE A 199 -12.28 -8.83 0.56
C PHE A 199 -10.95 -9.57 0.75
N GLN A 200 -10.89 -10.40 1.79
CA GLN A 200 -9.77 -11.32 1.95
C GLN A 200 -9.74 -12.31 0.77
N ASP A 201 -8.54 -12.74 0.38
CA ASP A 201 -8.29 -13.65 -0.76
C ASP A 201 -8.61 -13.10 -2.15
N GLU A 202 -9.08 -11.85 -2.24
CA GLU A 202 -9.30 -11.16 -3.51
C GLU A 202 -7.98 -10.81 -4.22
N MET A 203 -8.01 -10.82 -5.54
CA MET A 203 -6.92 -10.36 -6.40
C MET A 203 -7.08 -8.87 -6.70
N VAL A 204 -6.07 -8.08 -6.37
CA VAL A 204 -6.06 -6.63 -6.55
C VAL A 204 -4.91 -6.15 -7.42
N ASP A 205 -5.07 -4.95 -7.95
CA ASP A 205 -4.05 -4.25 -8.70
C ASP A 205 -3.41 -3.16 -7.85
N VAL A 206 -2.08 -3.13 -7.82
CA VAL A 206 -1.31 -2.12 -7.09
C VAL A 206 -0.72 -1.12 -8.06
N ILE A 207 -1.13 0.14 -7.92
CA ILE A 207 -0.74 1.23 -8.81
C ILE A 207 0.11 2.22 -8.03
N GLY A 208 1.30 2.52 -8.54
CA GLY A 208 2.21 3.41 -7.84
C GLY A 208 3.35 3.92 -8.71
N VAL A 209 4.29 4.59 -8.06
CA VAL A 209 5.52 5.06 -8.68
C VAL A 209 6.68 4.27 -8.10
N THR A 210 7.51 3.71 -8.98
CA THR A 210 8.64 2.87 -8.58
C THR A 210 9.70 3.65 -7.79
N LYS A 211 10.59 2.95 -7.09
CA LYS A 211 11.75 3.57 -6.44
C LYS A 211 12.59 4.32 -7.48
N GLY A 212 13.01 5.54 -7.16
CA GLY A 212 13.88 6.34 -8.02
C GLY A 212 15.33 5.90 -7.88
N HIS A 213 16.04 5.83 -9.01
CA HIS A 213 17.49 5.52 -9.04
C HIS A 213 18.31 6.61 -9.74
N GLY A 214 17.70 7.73 -10.13
CA GLY A 214 18.37 8.85 -10.80
C GLY A 214 18.79 8.54 -12.25
N PHE A 215 19.77 9.30 -12.76
CA PHE A 215 20.39 9.06 -14.06
C PHE A 215 21.29 7.81 -13.99
N LYS A 216 21.07 6.86 -14.90
CA LYS A 216 21.84 5.61 -14.98
C LYS A 216 22.24 5.28 -16.42
N GLY A 217 23.41 4.66 -16.57
CA GLY A 217 23.92 4.17 -17.85
C GLY A 217 23.09 3.01 -18.43
N VAL A 218 23.34 2.67 -19.69
CA VAL A 218 22.59 1.67 -20.46
C VAL A 218 22.58 0.28 -19.82
N THR A 219 23.71 -0.20 -19.32
CA THR A 219 23.80 -1.51 -18.67
C THR A 219 22.91 -1.58 -17.43
N SER A 220 22.88 -0.55 -16.57
CA SER A 220 22.00 -0.58 -15.40
C SER A 220 20.54 -0.32 -15.77
N ARG A 221 20.26 0.53 -16.78
CA ARG A 221 18.90 0.96 -17.13
C ARG A 221 18.15 -0.08 -17.98
N TRP A 222 18.85 -0.69 -18.93
CA TRP A 222 18.32 -1.60 -19.94
C TRP A 222 18.89 -3.02 -19.85
N HIS A 223 19.84 -3.27 -18.94
CA HIS A 223 20.44 -4.59 -18.76
C HIS A 223 21.18 -5.11 -20.00
N THR A 224 21.79 -4.21 -20.78
CA THR A 224 22.65 -4.60 -21.92
C THR A 224 23.91 -5.31 -21.41
N LYS A 225 24.40 -6.30 -22.17
CA LYS A 225 25.68 -6.98 -21.88
C LYS A 225 26.81 -5.94 -21.79
N LYS A 226 27.69 -6.10 -20.80
CA LYS A 226 28.92 -5.29 -20.69
C LYS A 226 29.86 -5.69 -21.84
N LEU A 227 30.59 -4.73 -22.38
CA LEU A 227 31.65 -5.01 -23.35
C LEU A 227 32.85 -5.68 -22.65
N PRO A 228 33.75 -6.33 -23.42
CA PRO A 228 34.95 -6.95 -22.88
C PRO A 228 35.84 -5.97 -22.10
N ARG A 229 36.61 -6.50 -21.14
CA ARG A 229 37.49 -5.71 -20.26
C ARG A 229 38.46 -4.81 -21.04
N LYS A 230 38.99 -5.28 -22.18
CA LYS A 230 39.97 -4.57 -23.02
C LYS A 230 39.38 -3.42 -23.87
N THR A 231 38.13 -3.03 -23.65
CA THR A 231 37.51 -1.92 -24.39
C THR A 231 38.09 -0.58 -23.92
N HIS A 232 38.71 0.18 -24.82
CA HIS A 232 39.38 1.44 -24.50
C HIS A 232 38.44 2.51 -23.88
N LYS A 233 37.41 2.95 -24.60
CA LYS A 233 36.51 4.04 -24.16
C LYS A 233 35.34 3.54 -23.29
N GLY A 234 35.65 2.75 -22.27
CA GLY A 234 34.70 2.23 -21.28
C GLY A 234 33.81 1.07 -21.77
N LEU A 235 33.47 0.19 -20.83
CA LEU A 235 32.84 -1.10 -21.13
C LEU A 235 31.33 -1.18 -20.83
N ARG A 236 30.76 -0.18 -20.13
CA ARG A 236 29.34 -0.18 -19.69
C ARG A 236 28.44 0.61 -20.64
N LYS A 237 28.57 0.32 -21.94
CA LYS A 237 27.89 1.02 -23.04
C LYS A 237 27.28 0.02 -24.03
N VAL A 238 26.46 0.54 -24.95
CA VAL A 238 26.10 -0.18 -26.17
C VAL A 238 27.18 0.13 -27.20
N ALA A 239 27.67 -0.88 -27.93
CA ALA A 239 28.73 -0.69 -28.93
C ALA A 239 28.20 0.06 -30.16
N CYS A 240 27.29 -0.58 -30.92
CA CYS A 240 26.67 0.02 -32.10
C CYS A 240 25.31 0.64 -31.75
N ILE A 241 25.12 1.92 -32.08
CA ILE A 241 23.88 2.66 -31.81
C ILE A 241 22.98 2.82 -33.03
N GLY A 242 23.30 2.19 -34.16
CA GLY A 242 22.53 2.29 -35.40
C GLY A 242 23.40 1.94 -36.61
N ALA A 243 22.76 1.52 -37.71
CA ALA A 243 23.39 1.41 -39.01
C ALA A 243 23.68 2.80 -39.60
N TRP A 244 24.41 2.87 -40.71
CA TRP A 244 24.65 4.12 -41.45
C TRP A 244 23.33 4.71 -41.96
N HIS A 245 22.54 3.91 -42.68
CA HIS A 245 21.21 4.26 -43.14
C HIS A 245 20.19 3.47 -42.31
N PRO A 246 19.24 4.12 -41.60
CA PRO A 246 18.90 5.55 -41.63
C PRO A 246 19.83 6.44 -40.80
N SER A 247 20.06 7.68 -41.26
CA SER A 247 20.94 8.70 -40.65
C SER A 247 20.39 9.33 -39.36
N ARG A 248 19.79 8.52 -38.49
CA ARG A 248 19.26 8.91 -37.18
C ARG A 248 19.29 7.74 -36.21
N VAL A 249 19.58 8.03 -34.94
CA VAL A 249 19.48 7.04 -33.87
C VAL A 249 18.00 6.74 -33.60
N SER A 250 17.57 5.50 -33.77
CA SER A 250 16.19 5.10 -33.48
C SER A 250 15.87 5.20 -31.99
N TYR A 251 14.63 5.56 -31.67
CA TYR A 251 14.11 5.68 -30.31
C TYR A 251 14.04 4.33 -29.57
N THR A 252 14.13 3.21 -30.31
CA THR A 252 14.17 1.84 -29.78
C THR A 252 15.51 1.50 -29.12
N ILE A 253 16.58 2.20 -29.48
CA ILE A 253 17.92 1.90 -29.01
C ILE A 253 18.09 2.25 -27.53
N ALA A 254 18.72 1.33 -26.79
CA ALA A 254 19.02 1.51 -25.39
C ALA A 254 20.02 2.65 -25.17
N ARG A 255 19.54 3.80 -24.69
CA ARG A 255 20.38 4.95 -24.29
C ARG A 255 20.51 5.07 -22.77
N ALA A 256 21.42 5.90 -22.25
CA ALA A 256 21.47 6.23 -20.83
C ALA A 256 20.34 7.22 -20.45
N GLY A 257 20.04 7.36 -19.16
CA GLY A 257 19.08 8.35 -18.65
C GLY A 257 18.38 7.91 -17.38
N GLN A 258 17.21 8.49 -17.09
CA GLN A 258 16.45 8.21 -15.87
C GLN A 258 16.13 6.70 -15.70
N LYS A 259 16.47 6.13 -14.53
CA LYS A 259 16.04 4.80 -14.08
C LYS A 259 15.13 4.93 -12.85
N GLY A 260 13.97 4.29 -12.90
CA GLY A 260 13.01 4.30 -11.80
C GLY A 260 12.26 5.64 -11.64
N TYR A 261 11.44 5.74 -10.61
CA TYR A 261 10.44 6.80 -10.44
C TYR A 261 9.46 6.90 -11.62
N CYS A 262 9.06 5.74 -12.16
CA CYS A 262 8.09 5.64 -13.25
C CYS A 262 6.75 5.13 -12.70
N HIS A 263 5.64 5.58 -13.29
CA HIS A 263 4.30 5.05 -12.99
C HIS A 263 4.17 3.61 -13.51
N ARG A 264 3.71 2.70 -12.65
CA ARG A 264 3.51 1.28 -12.96
C ARG A 264 2.26 0.77 -12.26
N THR A 265 1.66 -0.24 -12.88
CA THR A 265 0.55 -1.02 -12.33
C THR A 265 1.02 -2.47 -12.29
N GLU A 266 1.08 -3.05 -11.10
CA GLU A 266 1.26 -4.49 -10.92
C GLU A 266 -0.11 -5.10 -10.71
N ILE A 267 -0.52 -5.97 -11.62
CA ILE A 267 -1.82 -6.64 -11.54
C ILE A 267 -1.73 -7.95 -10.75
N ASN A 268 -2.88 -8.48 -10.35
CA ASN A 268 -3.02 -9.83 -9.82
C ASN A 268 -2.20 -10.07 -8.52
N LYS A 269 -2.19 -9.10 -7.61
CA LYS A 269 -1.64 -9.26 -6.27
C LYS A 269 -2.72 -9.80 -5.36
N LYS A 270 -2.47 -10.98 -4.78
CA LYS A 270 -3.43 -11.60 -3.88
C LYS A 270 -3.37 -10.98 -2.50
N ILE A 271 -4.52 -10.65 -1.93
CA ILE A 271 -4.66 -10.29 -0.52
C ILE A 271 -4.60 -11.58 0.30
N TYR A 272 -3.71 -11.64 1.29
CA TYR A 272 -3.61 -12.78 2.20
C TYR A 272 -4.31 -12.52 3.52
N ARG A 273 -4.34 -11.25 3.96
CA ARG A 273 -5.02 -10.84 5.17
C ARG A 273 -5.36 -9.37 5.08
N ILE A 274 -6.57 -9.02 5.52
CA ILE A 274 -6.96 -7.66 5.87
C ILE A 274 -6.97 -7.61 7.40
N GLY A 275 -5.91 -7.06 7.97
CA GLY A 275 -5.75 -6.99 9.42
C GLY A 275 -6.37 -5.72 9.97
N LYS A 276 -7.15 -5.84 11.05
CA LYS A 276 -7.61 -4.68 11.81
C LYS A 276 -6.42 -4.00 12.51
N GLY A 277 -6.51 -2.68 12.63
CA GLY A 277 -5.60 -1.88 13.43
C GLY A 277 -5.67 -2.23 14.91
N ILE A 278 -4.87 -1.54 15.70
CA ILE A 278 -4.97 -1.57 17.15
C ILE A 278 -6.31 -0.93 17.51
N HIS A 279 -7.18 -1.70 18.15
CA HIS A 279 -8.52 -1.27 18.52
C HIS A 279 -8.82 -1.70 19.95
N ILE A 280 -9.80 -1.02 20.55
CA ILE A 280 -10.26 -1.31 21.90
C ILE A 280 -11.56 -2.11 21.75
N GLN A 281 -11.59 -3.31 22.32
CA GLN A 281 -12.83 -4.07 22.51
C GLN A 281 -12.94 -4.39 24.00
N ASP A 282 -14.12 -4.15 24.59
CA ASP A 282 -14.40 -4.44 26.00
C ASP A 282 -13.38 -3.84 26.97
N GLY A 283 -12.93 -2.60 26.68
CA GLY A 283 -11.93 -1.88 27.47
C GLY A 283 -10.48 -2.40 27.33
N LYS A 284 -10.25 -3.48 26.57
CA LYS A 284 -8.91 -4.06 26.35
C LYS A 284 -8.36 -3.64 24.99
N VAL A 285 -7.09 -3.23 24.99
CA VAL A 285 -6.37 -2.87 23.75
C VAL A 285 -5.92 -4.14 23.04
N ILE A 286 -6.59 -4.47 21.94
CA ILE A 286 -6.30 -5.64 21.13
C ILE A 286 -5.20 -5.28 20.11
N ARG A 287 -4.08 -6.01 20.18
CA ARG A 287 -2.91 -5.85 19.29
C ARG A 287 -2.53 -7.11 18.51
N ASN A 288 -3.37 -8.13 18.54
CA ASN A 288 -3.09 -9.47 18.00
C ASN A 288 -3.29 -9.62 16.48
N ASN A 289 -3.06 -8.56 15.70
CA ASN A 289 -3.40 -8.55 14.26
C ASN A 289 -2.49 -9.43 13.36
N ALA A 290 -1.36 -9.91 13.89
CA ALA A 290 -0.52 -10.92 13.24
C ALA A 290 -0.61 -12.31 13.88
N SER A 291 -1.53 -12.52 14.81
CA SER A 291 -1.81 -13.84 15.37
C SER A 291 -2.64 -14.67 14.38
N THR A 292 -2.37 -15.96 14.29
CA THR A 292 -3.07 -16.92 13.41
C THR A 292 -3.71 -18.00 14.27
N ASN A 293 -4.56 -18.85 13.69
CA ASN A 293 -5.20 -19.94 14.43
C ASN A 293 -4.18 -20.98 14.94
N TYR A 294 -3.03 -21.08 14.29
CA TYR A 294 -1.95 -22.02 14.65
C TYR A 294 -0.88 -21.39 15.54
N ASP A 295 -0.88 -20.06 15.66
CA ASP A 295 0.11 -19.33 16.46
C ASP A 295 -0.50 -18.94 17.80
N THR A 296 0.00 -19.55 18.87
CA THR A 296 -0.44 -19.27 20.25
C THR A 296 0.01 -17.89 20.74
N THR A 297 1.00 -17.27 20.07
CA THR A 297 1.56 -15.99 20.51
C THR A 297 0.70 -14.81 20.05
N GLN A 298 0.25 -14.00 21.00
CA GLN A 298 -0.44 -12.75 20.69
C GLN A 298 0.57 -11.70 20.25
N LYS A 299 0.63 -11.45 18.94
CA LYS A 299 1.58 -10.51 18.34
C LYS A 299 0.95 -9.60 17.29
N SER A 300 1.52 -8.41 17.17
CA SER A 300 1.19 -7.42 16.16
C SER A 300 2.04 -7.59 14.90
N ILE A 301 1.55 -7.10 13.77
CA ILE A 301 2.25 -7.14 12.48
C ILE A 301 3.54 -6.31 12.47
N THR A 302 3.67 -5.40 13.44
CA THR A 302 4.89 -4.63 13.65
C THR A 302 6.01 -5.53 14.15
N PRO A 303 7.11 -5.67 13.39
CA PRO A 303 8.23 -6.47 13.86
C PRO A 303 8.92 -5.80 15.06
N LEU A 304 9.78 -6.53 15.76
CA LEU A 304 10.59 -5.96 16.84
C LEU A 304 11.40 -4.75 16.35
N GLY A 305 11.26 -3.61 17.02
CA GLY A 305 11.86 -2.33 16.62
C GLY A 305 11.11 -1.58 15.51
N GLY A 306 9.94 -2.07 15.08
CA GLY A 306 9.12 -1.50 14.02
C GLY A 306 9.65 -1.78 12.62
N PHE A 307 8.87 -1.43 11.59
CA PHE A 307 9.33 -1.59 10.21
C PHE A 307 10.46 -0.60 9.90
N PRO A 308 11.64 -1.05 9.43
CA PRO A 308 12.80 -0.17 9.27
C PRO A 308 12.50 0.98 8.31
N HIS A 309 12.80 2.21 8.72
CA HIS A 309 12.48 3.46 8.01
C HIS A 309 10.98 3.75 7.81
N TYR A 310 10.08 2.96 8.38
CA TYR A 310 8.65 3.24 8.39
C TYR A 310 8.21 3.67 9.79
N GLY A 311 8.28 2.75 10.76
CA GLY A 311 7.73 2.89 12.10
C GLY A 311 6.77 1.73 12.42
N GLU A 312 5.87 1.97 13.36
CA GLU A 312 4.80 1.05 13.73
C GLU A 312 3.63 1.10 12.73
N VAL A 313 2.82 0.04 12.68
CA VAL A 313 1.63 -0.10 11.85
C VAL A 313 0.48 -0.30 12.82
N ASN A 314 -0.25 0.78 13.08
CA ASN A 314 -1.27 0.82 14.13
C ASN A 314 -2.68 0.86 13.55
N ASN A 315 -2.83 1.22 12.27
CA ASN A 315 -4.11 1.22 11.59
C ASN A 315 -4.37 -0.12 10.87
N ASP A 316 -5.55 -0.25 10.28
CA ASP A 316 -5.88 -1.35 9.38
C ASP A 316 -4.79 -1.49 8.30
N PHE A 317 -4.51 -2.73 7.90
CA PHE A 317 -3.53 -3.00 6.86
C PHE A 317 -3.98 -4.12 5.92
N VAL A 318 -3.43 -4.08 4.72
CA VAL A 318 -3.57 -5.16 3.74
C VAL A 318 -2.22 -5.83 3.56
N MET A 319 -2.21 -7.15 3.69
CA MET A 319 -1.06 -8.01 3.41
C MET A 319 -1.19 -8.56 1.99
N LEU A 320 -0.29 -8.14 1.09
CA LEU A 320 -0.27 -8.58 -0.29
C LEU A 320 0.85 -9.58 -0.56
N LYS A 321 0.56 -10.60 -1.38
CA LYS A 321 1.56 -11.54 -1.88
C LYS A 321 2.69 -10.83 -2.65
N GLY A 322 3.92 -11.14 -2.28
CA GLY A 322 5.13 -10.71 -2.97
C GLY A 322 5.48 -9.23 -2.76
N CYS A 323 6.38 -8.73 -3.60
CA CYS A 323 6.76 -7.32 -3.59
C CYS A 323 5.72 -6.47 -4.34
N VAL A 324 5.68 -5.18 -4.02
CA VAL A 324 4.92 -4.16 -4.77
C VAL A 324 5.80 -2.97 -5.13
N VAL A 325 5.38 -2.16 -6.09
CA VAL A 325 6.08 -0.95 -6.52
C VAL A 325 6.38 0.01 -5.36
N GLY A 326 7.46 0.78 -5.52
CA GLY A 326 7.78 1.91 -4.64
C GLY A 326 8.61 1.55 -3.41
N ALA A 327 9.11 2.60 -2.76
CA ALA A 327 9.86 2.50 -1.51
C ALA A 327 8.92 2.41 -0.30
N LYS A 328 9.47 2.18 0.90
CA LYS A 328 8.75 2.34 2.16
C LYS A 328 8.20 3.78 2.29
N LYS A 329 7.12 3.98 3.05
CA LYS A 329 6.38 5.26 3.19
C LYS A 329 5.73 5.78 1.90
N ARG A 330 5.74 5.00 0.81
CA ARG A 330 5.15 5.42 -0.47
C ARG A 330 3.65 5.19 -0.45
N VAL A 331 2.89 6.20 -0.88
CA VAL A 331 1.47 6.04 -1.19
C VAL A 331 1.29 5.13 -2.42
N LEU A 332 0.44 4.14 -2.26
CA LEU A 332 0.02 3.18 -3.27
C LEU A 332 -1.49 3.29 -3.44
N THR A 333 -1.94 3.22 -4.69
CA THR A 333 -3.36 3.14 -5.00
C THR A 333 -3.69 1.69 -5.27
N LEU A 334 -4.54 1.10 -4.43
CA LEU A 334 -5.10 -0.22 -4.64
C LEU A 334 -6.35 -0.08 -5.49
N ARG A 335 -6.56 -1.00 -6.43
CA ARG A 335 -7.73 -1.04 -7.30
C ARG A 335 -8.23 -2.48 -7.38
N LYS A 336 -9.55 -2.68 -7.44
CA LYS A 336 -10.10 -3.98 -7.83
C LYS A 336 -9.58 -4.37 -9.21
N SER A 337 -9.45 -5.67 -9.44
CA SER A 337 -8.96 -6.18 -10.72
C SER A 337 -9.84 -5.71 -11.88
N LEU A 338 -9.23 -5.46 -13.04
CA LEU A 338 -9.98 -5.16 -14.27
C LEU A 338 -10.55 -6.41 -14.94
N ILE A 339 -9.97 -7.57 -14.62
CA ILE A 339 -10.32 -8.84 -15.25
C ILE A 339 -10.98 -9.75 -14.23
N THR A 340 -11.96 -10.51 -14.69
CA THR A 340 -12.57 -11.57 -13.88
C THR A 340 -11.58 -12.72 -13.75
N HIS A 341 -11.45 -13.23 -12.52
CA HIS A 341 -10.47 -14.26 -12.21
C HIS A 341 -11.13 -15.63 -12.08
N THR A 342 -10.79 -16.54 -12.99
CA THR A 342 -11.36 -17.90 -13.03
C THR A 342 -10.39 -19.00 -12.59
N SER A 343 -9.08 -18.72 -12.58
CA SER A 343 -8.06 -19.71 -12.24
C SER A 343 -8.15 -20.22 -10.80
N ARG A 344 -7.77 -21.49 -10.57
CA ARG A 344 -7.68 -22.07 -9.21
C ARG A 344 -6.76 -21.25 -8.30
N LYS A 345 -5.62 -20.80 -8.82
CA LYS A 345 -4.65 -19.96 -8.08
C LYS A 345 -5.26 -18.64 -7.59
N SER A 346 -6.10 -18.01 -8.40
CA SER A 346 -6.78 -16.76 -8.01
C SER A 346 -7.90 -17.00 -6.99
N LYS A 347 -8.66 -18.09 -7.13
CA LYS A 347 -9.81 -18.41 -6.25
C LYS A 347 -9.44 -19.17 -4.95
N GLU A 348 -8.17 -19.55 -4.80
CA GLU A 348 -7.66 -20.27 -3.62
C GLU A 348 -7.94 -19.49 -2.32
N THR A 349 -8.49 -20.13 -1.31
CA THR A 349 -8.62 -19.52 0.02
C THR A 349 -7.25 -19.54 0.72
N ILE A 350 -6.92 -18.48 1.46
CA ILE A 350 -5.62 -18.37 2.15
C ILE A 350 -5.81 -18.51 3.65
N GLU A 351 -5.28 -19.61 4.18
CA GLU A 351 -5.11 -19.82 5.61
C GLU A 351 -3.63 -19.63 5.97
N LEU A 352 -3.35 -18.67 6.85
CA LEU A 352 -2.00 -18.39 7.31
C LEU A 352 -1.70 -19.22 8.55
N LYS A 353 -0.60 -19.99 8.52
CA LYS A 353 -0.11 -20.72 9.69
C LYS A 353 0.75 -19.84 10.58
N PHE A 354 1.64 -19.05 9.98
CA PHE A 354 2.56 -18.20 10.73
C PHE A 354 2.87 -16.91 9.99
N ILE A 355 3.07 -15.83 10.76
CA ILE A 355 3.55 -14.54 10.26
C ILE A 355 4.82 -14.19 11.03
N ASP A 356 5.91 -13.94 10.31
CA ASP A 356 7.18 -13.58 10.93
C ASP A 356 7.18 -12.11 11.37
N THR A 357 7.43 -11.88 12.66
CA THR A 357 7.51 -10.56 13.31
C THR A 357 8.88 -10.32 13.93
N THR A 358 9.89 -11.12 13.59
CA THR A 358 11.28 -10.85 13.96
C THR A 358 11.75 -9.47 13.51
N SER A 359 12.76 -8.93 14.21
CA SER A 359 13.40 -7.68 13.81
C SER A 359 13.85 -7.73 12.35
N LYS A 360 13.42 -6.73 11.57
CA LYS A 360 13.85 -6.52 10.18
C LYS A 360 15.01 -5.52 10.08
N PHE A 361 15.52 -5.07 11.22
CA PHE A 361 16.72 -4.26 11.33
C PHE A 361 17.86 -5.16 11.84
N GLY A 362 18.61 -5.74 10.89
CA GLY A 362 19.56 -6.82 11.15
C GLY A 362 18.93 -8.21 10.99
N HIS A 363 19.45 -9.19 11.71
CA HIS A 363 18.99 -10.58 11.71
C HIS A 363 18.26 -10.83 13.03
N GLY A 364 16.92 -10.78 13.01
CA GLY A 364 16.11 -11.03 14.20
C GLY A 364 15.90 -12.52 14.43
N HIS A 365 16.13 -12.98 15.66
CA HIS A 365 15.91 -14.38 16.07
C HIS A 365 14.66 -14.61 16.91
N PHE A 366 14.10 -13.56 17.51
CA PHE A 366 12.92 -13.63 18.39
C PHE A 366 11.71 -12.98 17.72
N GLN A 367 10.53 -13.57 17.90
CA GLN A 367 9.27 -13.07 17.35
C GLN A 367 8.68 -11.96 18.21
N THR A 368 8.79 -12.08 19.54
CA THR A 368 8.25 -11.10 20.49
C THR A 368 9.29 -10.63 21.50
N ALA A 369 9.05 -9.47 22.11
CA ALA A 369 9.92 -8.91 23.14
C ALA A 369 9.89 -9.76 24.43
N GLN A 370 8.74 -10.36 24.73
CA GLN A 370 8.55 -11.26 25.87
C GLN A 370 9.36 -12.55 25.69
N GLU A 371 9.28 -13.17 24.51
CA GLU A 371 10.09 -14.33 24.14
C GLU A 371 11.59 -14.04 24.26
N LYS A 372 12.05 -12.89 23.71
CA LYS A 372 13.44 -12.45 23.85
C LYS A 372 13.85 -12.30 25.31
N LYS A 373 13.03 -11.64 26.14
CA LYS A 373 13.34 -11.44 27.57
C LYS A 373 13.42 -12.78 28.30
N ALA A 374 12.46 -13.67 28.07
CA ALA A 374 12.41 -15.00 28.69
C ALA A 374 13.60 -15.89 28.26
N PHE A 375 14.09 -15.74 27.03
CA PHE A 375 15.28 -16.46 26.57
C PHE A 375 16.58 -15.89 27.17
N MET A 376 16.79 -14.57 27.05
CA MET A 376 18.04 -13.92 27.47
C MET A 376 18.24 -13.89 29.00
N VAL A 377 17.17 -13.79 29.80
CA VAL A 377 17.29 -13.83 31.27
C VAL A 377 17.84 -15.18 31.73
N ARG A 378 17.38 -16.29 31.12
CA ARG A 378 17.91 -17.64 31.38
C ARG A 378 19.37 -17.80 30.94
N GLU A 379 19.84 -17.03 29.96
CA GLU A 379 21.27 -17.00 29.63
C GLU A 379 22.07 -16.24 30.67
N ARG A 380 21.59 -15.08 31.12
CA ARG A 380 22.28 -14.29 32.16
C ARG A 380 22.35 -15.04 33.50
N GLU A 381 21.28 -15.72 33.87
CA GLU A 381 21.26 -16.60 35.06
C GLU A 381 22.20 -17.79 34.89
N ARG A 382 22.28 -18.41 33.70
CA ARG A 382 23.25 -19.47 33.40
C ARG A 382 24.68 -18.95 33.45
N GLU A 383 25.00 -17.81 32.87
CA GLU A 383 26.33 -17.20 32.93
C GLU A 383 26.72 -16.87 34.38
N ASN A 384 25.79 -16.33 35.17
CA ASN A 384 25.99 -16.06 36.59
C ASN A 384 26.20 -17.34 37.41
N HIS A 385 25.49 -18.43 37.07
CA HIS A 385 25.68 -19.73 37.70
C HIS A 385 27.05 -20.35 37.33
N TRP A 386 27.45 -20.28 36.05
CA TRP A 386 28.76 -20.76 35.60
C TRP A 386 29.92 -19.94 36.14
N THR A 387 29.76 -18.62 36.30
CA THR A 387 30.76 -17.77 36.97
C THR A 387 30.81 -18.03 38.48
N LYS A 388 29.68 -18.31 39.14
CA LYS A 388 29.66 -18.79 40.53
C LYS A 388 30.33 -20.16 40.68
N LEU A 389 30.06 -21.12 39.79
CA LEU A 389 30.72 -22.43 39.78
C LEU A 389 32.21 -22.33 39.49
N LYS A 390 32.64 -21.49 38.53
CA LYS A 390 34.07 -21.23 38.30
C LYS A 390 34.73 -20.60 39.53
N LYS A 391 34.07 -19.66 40.22
CA LYS A 391 34.56 -19.13 41.50
C LYS A 391 34.63 -20.21 42.57
N PHE A 392 33.63 -21.10 42.66
CA PHE A 392 33.62 -22.22 43.61
C PHE A 392 34.74 -23.25 43.32
N CYS A 393 34.99 -23.59 42.05
CA CYS A 393 36.10 -24.45 41.65
C CYS A 393 37.48 -23.80 41.87
N PHE A 394 37.61 -22.48 41.73
CA PHE A 394 38.86 -21.76 42.03
C PHE A 394 39.09 -21.52 43.54
N LEU A 395 38.06 -21.63 44.37
CA LEU A 395 38.15 -21.52 45.84
C LEU A 395 38.38 -22.87 46.54
N SER A 396 38.66 -23.95 45.79
CA SER A 396 38.99 -25.27 46.32
C SER A 396 40.28 -25.85 45.71
N PRO A 397 41.46 -25.43 46.19
CA PRO A 397 42.65 -26.26 46.18
C PRO A 397 43.15 -26.58 47.60
N LEU A 398 42.24 -26.77 48.57
CA LEU A 398 42.62 -26.97 49.98
C LEU A 398 41.87 -28.09 50.72
N LEU A 399 41.24 -29.01 50.01
CA LEU A 399 40.54 -30.16 50.61
C LEU A 399 40.79 -31.47 49.84
N PHE A 400 42.05 -31.73 49.50
CA PHE A 400 42.55 -33.05 49.10
C PHE A 400 43.89 -33.35 49.80
N HIS A 401 43.91 -33.20 51.12
CA HIS A 401 44.87 -33.83 52.02
C HIS A 401 44.11 -34.23 53.27
N ILE A 402 43.76 -35.52 53.34
CA ILE A 402 43.50 -36.40 54.50
C ILE A 402 42.56 -37.51 53.98
N LEU A 403 43.18 -38.49 53.31
CA LEU A 403 43.05 -39.95 53.51
C LEU A 403 43.84 -40.66 52.40
#